data_AF-A0A7V6HGP7-F1
#
_entry.id   AF-A0A7V6HGP7-F1
#
_cell.length_a   1.000
_cell.length_b   1.000
_cell.length_c   1.000
_cell.angle_alpha   90.00
_cell.angle_beta   90.00
_cell.angle_gamma   90.00
#
_symmetry.space_group_name_H-M   'P 1'
#
loop_
_entity.id
_entity.type
_entity.pdbx_description
1 polymer ?
#
loop_
_entity_poly.entity_id
_entity_poly.type
_entity_poly.pdbx_seq_one_letter_code
_entity_poly.pdbx_strand_id
1 'polypeptide(L)'
;SPDKIYGLIKDDLADLKAKYVLSGKRGDVRRTDIVPMEGEVDIKDLIADEPCVITLSQRGYVKRVPLTTYREQRRGGRGITGAAIKEEDFITTVFVAETHDTLLLFTSQGRVFKKDAYEIPEAPRTSFGKPIVNLLELREGESVVALLPIRSFDTGEDVFFATENGIVKRTALADFRNVNRKGIIAIKFKDMPGDADDEAADAGTVDTDADTQDESDEQTASDRLIQVRLVNENDHILLVTADGKAIRFPVSFKRTDADGTERETSVRCMGRASAGVRGIRLAPGDVVRSFDIVNDQETLLIATENGYGKRTEFSDFSAQHRGGGGVIAIKGVDERNGRVVAAHAVREDQSFIAIASNGMMVRSPVNEVRIIGRAAKGVRLVNLAEDATLVSVSIADPDDDDE
;
A
#
# COMPACT_ATOMS: atom_id res chain seq x y z
N SER A 1 -43.80 -9.94 14.17
CA SER A 1 -42.50 -9.41 14.61
C SER A 1 -42.30 -8.05 13.94
N PRO A 2 -41.44 -7.20 14.50
CA PRO A 2 -41.02 -5.94 13.86
C PRO A 2 -40.61 -6.13 12.39
N ASP A 3 -39.95 -7.24 12.05
CA ASP A 3 -39.52 -7.56 10.68
C ASP A 3 -40.68 -7.77 9.71
N LYS A 4 -41.79 -8.36 10.17
CA LYS A 4 -43.00 -8.51 9.35
C LYS A 4 -43.69 -7.18 9.09
N ILE A 5 -43.63 -6.25 10.04
CA ILE A 5 -44.17 -4.90 9.88
C ILE A 5 -43.31 -4.11 8.90
N TYR A 6 -41.98 -4.22 9.01
CA TYR A 6 -41.07 -3.59 8.05
C TYR A 6 -41.22 -4.14 6.63
N GLY A 7 -41.40 -5.45 6.49
CA GLY A 7 -41.74 -6.09 5.20
C GLY A 7 -43.02 -5.50 4.61
N LEU A 8 -44.08 -5.41 5.41
CA LEU A 8 -45.36 -4.81 4.99
C LEU A 8 -45.20 -3.35 4.56
N ILE A 9 -44.45 -2.53 5.31
CA ILE A 9 -44.18 -1.13 4.97
C ILE A 9 -43.45 -1.02 3.63
N LYS A 10 -42.48 -1.90 3.38
CA LYS A 10 -41.70 -1.90 2.13
C LYS A 10 -42.57 -2.27 0.93
N ASP A 11 -43.46 -3.24 1.11
CA ASP A 11 -44.41 -3.67 0.08
C ASP A 11 -45.45 -2.58 -0.19
N ASP A 12 -46.00 -1.95 0.86
CA ASP A 12 -46.94 -0.81 0.73
C ASP A 12 -46.29 0.38 0.00
N LEU A 13 -45.02 0.69 0.30
CA LEU A 13 -44.27 1.75 -0.38
C LEU A 13 -43.98 1.40 -1.84
N ALA A 14 -43.71 0.12 -2.14
CA ALA A 14 -43.51 -0.35 -3.51
C ALA A 14 -44.81 -0.25 -4.33
N ASP A 15 -45.94 -0.60 -3.73
CA ASP A 15 -47.26 -0.49 -4.34
C ASP A 15 -47.66 0.98 -4.57
N LEU A 16 -47.38 1.88 -3.62
CA LEU A 16 -47.57 3.32 -3.81
C LEU A 16 -46.70 3.86 -4.95
N LYS A 17 -45.43 3.44 -5.03
CA LYS A 17 -44.53 3.81 -6.13
C LYS A 17 -45.07 3.28 -7.47
N ALA A 18 -45.53 2.03 -7.52
CA ALA A 18 -46.10 1.46 -8.74
C ALA A 18 -47.36 2.20 -9.19
N LYS A 19 -48.27 2.50 -8.26
CA LYS A 19 -49.55 3.18 -8.54
C LYS A 19 -49.38 4.63 -8.97
N TYR A 20 -48.49 5.38 -8.33
CA TYR A 20 -48.39 6.84 -8.56
C TYR A 20 -47.19 7.25 -9.43
N VAL A 21 -46.10 6.50 -9.46
CA VAL A 21 -44.91 6.82 -10.26
C VAL A 21 -44.91 6.07 -11.60
N LEU A 22 -45.42 4.84 -11.65
CA LEU A 22 -45.31 3.95 -12.82
C LEU A 22 -46.62 3.74 -13.61
N SER A 23 -47.82 3.99 -13.03
CA SER A 23 -49.10 3.64 -13.66
C SER A 23 -49.81 4.75 -14.47
N GLY A 24 -49.20 5.93 -14.67
CA GLY A 24 -49.77 7.03 -15.45
C GLY A 24 -49.24 7.09 -16.90
N LYS A 25 -50.09 7.51 -17.86
CA LYS A 25 -49.69 7.80 -19.27
C LYS A 25 -48.56 8.84 -19.43
N ARG A 26 -48.19 9.51 -18.34
CA ARG A 26 -46.88 10.12 -18.10
C ARG A 26 -46.45 9.56 -16.75
N GLY A 27 -45.45 8.66 -16.71
CA GLY A 27 -44.74 8.43 -15.45
C GLY A 27 -44.30 9.78 -14.91
N ASP A 28 -44.29 9.97 -13.59
CA ASP A 28 -43.88 11.23 -12.98
C ASP A 28 -42.35 11.36 -13.07
N VAL A 29 -41.87 11.48 -14.31
CA VAL A 29 -40.48 11.73 -14.65
C VAL A 29 -40.20 13.15 -14.20
N ARG A 30 -39.06 13.32 -13.53
CA ARG A 30 -38.57 14.61 -13.06
C ARG A 30 -38.71 15.65 -14.18
N ARG A 31 -39.55 16.66 -13.95
CA ARG A 31 -39.83 17.72 -14.92
C ARG A 31 -38.73 18.78 -15.00
N THR A 32 -37.84 18.81 -14.02
CA THR A 32 -36.71 19.73 -13.92
C THR A 32 -35.41 19.00 -14.24
N ASP A 33 -34.53 19.66 -14.98
CA ASP A 33 -33.18 19.19 -15.20
C ASP A 33 -32.23 19.88 -14.20
N ILE A 34 -31.33 19.13 -13.57
CA ILE A 34 -30.29 19.74 -12.73
C ILE A 34 -29.14 20.06 -13.66
N VAL A 35 -29.11 21.30 -14.13
CA VAL A 35 -27.98 21.81 -14.90
C VAL A 35 -26.96 22.38 -13.92
N PRO A 36 -25.68 21.97 -13.98
CA PRO A 36 -24.62 22.68 -13.27
C PRO A 36 -24.63 24.15 -13.73
N MET A 37 -24.49 25.07 -12.78
CA MET A 37 -24.51 26.50 -13.06
C MET A 37 -23.31 26.85 -13.95
N GLU A 38 -23.54 27.39 -15.16
CA GLU A 38 -22.47 27.97 -15.98
C GLU A 38 -21.81 29.10 -15.18
N GLY A 39 -20.61 28.85 -14.66
CA GLY A 39 -19.83 29.81 -13.88
C GLY A 39 -19.08 29.28 -12.66
N GLU A 40 -19.34 28.06 -12.19
CA GLU A 40 -18.42 27.40 -11.25
C GLU A 40 -17.23 26.85 -12.04
N VAL A 41 -16.21 27.69 -12.21
CA VAL A 41 -14.89 27.24 -12.67
C VAL A 41 -14.36 26.31 -11.58
N ASP A 42 -14.11 25.05 -11.93
CA ASP A 42 -13.46 24.12 -10.99
C ASP A 42 -12.09 24.71 -10.65
N ILE A 43 -11.72 24.71 -9.36
CA ILE A 43 -10.37 25.13 -8.93
C ILE A 43 -9.31 24.34 -9.72
N LYS A 44 -9.62 23.09 -10.07
CA LYS A 44 -8.77 22.26 -10.92
C LYS A 44 -8.51 22.87 -12.30
N ASP A 45 -9.50 23.52 -12.91
CA ASP A 45 -9.36 24.16 -14.23
C ASP A 45 -8.50 25.44 -14.19
N LEU A 46 -8.32 26.03 -13.00
CA LEU A 46 -7.46 27.20 -12.77
C LEU A 46 -5.99 26.81 -12.53
N ILE A 47 -5.71 25.53 -12.26
CA ILE A 47 -4.37 25.04 -11.94
C ILE A 47 -3.78 24.41 -13.19
N ALA A 48 -2.58 24.86 -13.58
CA ALA A 48 -1.87 24.30 -14.72
C ALA A 48 -1.43 22.86 -14.44
N ASP A 49 -1.65 21.98 -15.41
CA ASP A 49 -1.28 20.58 -15.27
C ASP A 49 0.20 20.34 -15.58
N GLU A 50 1.01 20.32 -14.53
CA GLU A 50 2.47 20.24 -14.64
C GLU A 50 3.04 19.02 -13.90
N PRO A 51 4.16 18.45 -14.37
CA PRO A 51 4.83 17.38 -13.66
C PRO A 51 5.47 17.90 -12.37
N CYS A 52 5.24 17.18 -11.29
CA CYS A 52 5.75 17.48 -9.97
C CYS A 52 6.23 16.22 -9.26
N VAL A 53 7.11 16.42 -8.29
CA VAL A 53 7.62 15.40 -7.41
C VAL A 53 6.92 15.54 -6.07
N ILE A 54 6.27 14.48 -5.61
CA ILE A 54 5.65 14.41 -4.30
C ILE A 54 6.53 13.57 -3.39
N THR A 55 6.86 14.12 -2.23
CA THR A 55 7.71 13.46 -1.26
C THR A 55 6.96 13.28 0.05
N LEU A 56 6.95 12.06 0.59
CA LEU A 56 6.48 11.75 1.93
C LEU A 56 7.67 11.33 2.80
N SER A 57 7.86 11.98 3.93
CA SER A 57 8.91 11.65 4.89
C SER A 57 8.49 10.57 5.88
N GLN A 58 9.46 9.96 6.55
CA GLN A 58 9.21 8.95 7.57
C GLN A 58 8.41 9.51 8.76
N ARG A 59 8.61 10.80 9.09
CA ARG A 59 7.83 11.50 10.13
C ARG A 59 6.46 11.98 9.63
N GLY A 60 6.07 11.62 8.41
CA GLY A 60 4.78 11.96 7.83
C GLY A 60 4.68 13.39 7.35
N TYR A 61 5.78 14.03 6.94
CA TYR A 61 5.72 15.33 6.26
C TYR A 61 5.58 15.12 4.76
N VAL A 62 4.70 15.90 4.14
CA VAL A 62 4.45 15.85 2.70
C VAL A 62 4.70 17.23 2.06
N LYS A 63 5.26 17.20 0.85
CA LYS A 63 5.40 18.38 -0.02
C LYS A 63 5.35 17.98 -1.48
N ARG A 64 5.01 18.96 -2.31
CA ARG A 64 5.10 18.94 -3.76
C ARG A 64 6.25 19.84 -4.19
N VAL A 65 7.05 19.39 -5.14
CA VAL A 65 8.15 20.15 -5.74
C VAL A 65 7.97 20.12 -7.25
N PRO A 66 7.88 21.26 -7.97
CA PRO A 66 7.82 21.26 -9.42
C PRO A 66 9.05 20.57 -10.04
N LEU A 67 8.85 19.71 -11.05
CA LEU A 67 9.95 18.95 -11.66
C LEU A 67 10.98 19.86 -12.34
N THR A 68 10.58 21.06 -12.77
CA THR A 68 11.47 22.11 -13.28
C THR A 68 12.57 22.49 -12.29
N THR A 69 12.29 22.46 -10.99
CA THR A 69 13.26 22.73 -9.92
C THR A 69 14.38 21.69 -9.87
N TYR A 70 14.12 20.46 -10.34
CA TYR A 70 15.14 19.41 -10.44
C TYR A 70 16.04 19.59 -11.68
N ARG A 71 15.57 20.24 -12.76
CA ARG A 71 16.34 20.40 -14.00
C ARG A 71 17.31 21.59 -14.02
N GLU A 72 17.29 22.48 -13.04
CA GLU A 72 18.14 23.68 -13.03
C GLU A 72 19.49 23.47 -12.33
N GLN A 73 20.39 22.73 -12.97
CA GLN A 73 21.83 22.96 -12.82
C GLN A 73 22.54 22.87 -14.18
N ARG A 74 22.96 24.03 -14.71
CA ARG A 74 23.90 24.09 -15.84
C ARG A 74 25.33 24.02 -15.31
N ARG A 75 26.17 23.23 -16.00
CA ARG A 75 27.59 22.98 -15.77
C ARG A 75 28.39 24.19 -15.26
N GLY A 76 29.24 23.96 -14.25
CA GLY A 76 30.27 24.91 -13.82
C GLY A 76 30.11 25.55 -12.44
N GLY A 77 29.14 25.12 -11.62
CA GLY A 77 29.00 25.55 -10.22
C GLY A 77 29.88 24.75 -9.27
N ARG A 78 30.55 25.42 -8.31
CA ARG A 78 31.22 24.76 -7.18
C ARG A 78 30.25 23.77 -6.54
N GLY A 79 30.74 22.55 -6.33
CA GLY A 79 30.01 21.46 -5.72
C GLY A 79 29.17 21.95 -4.54
N ILE A 80 27.91 21.54 -4.56
CA ILE A 80 27.01 21.76 -3.43
C ILE A 80 27.69 21.04 -2.27
N THR A 81 28.21 21.83 -1.33
CA THR A 81 28.58 21.29 -0.03
C THR A 81 27.26 20.80 0.54
N GLY A 82 27.01 19.49 0.41
CA GLY A 82 25.93 18.81 1.11
C GLY A 82 26.03 19.26 2.56
N ALA A 83 25.02 19.98 3.00
CA ALA A 83 24.97 20.48 4.37
C ALA A 83 25.28 19.30 5.29
N ALA A 84 26.10 19.54 6.31
CA ALA A 84 26.49 18.53 7.28
C ALA A 84 25.24 17.73 7.71
N ILE A 85 25.23 16.45 7.34
CA ILE A 85 24.17 15.47 7.56
C ILE A 85 24.02 15.28 9.08
N LYS A 86 23.30 16.20 9.73
CA LYS A 86 22.90 16.12 11.13
C LYS A 86 21.40 16.36 11.16
N GLU A 87 20.67 15.28 11.44
CA GLU A 87 19.23 15.24 11.71
C GLU A 87 18.30 15.65 10.56
N GLU A 88 18.48 15.04 9.37
CA GLU A 88 17.47 15.16 8.31
C GLU A 88 16.29 14.20 8.54
N ASP A 89 15.08 14.62 8.16
CA ASP A 89 13.90 13.76 8.01
C ASP A 89 13.90 13.22 6.58
N PHE A 90 13.99 11.90 6.45
CA PHE A 90 14.22 11.25 5.16
C PHE A 90 12.93 11.06 4.42
N ILE A 91 12.99 11.33 3.12
CA ILE A 91 11.90 11.03 2.21
C ILE A 91 11.80 9.52 2.08
N THR A 92 10.75 8.93 2.64
CA THR A 92 10.44 7.50 2.54
C THR A 92 9.91 7.16 1.16
N THR A 93 9.21 8.10 0.52
CA THR A 93 8.63 7.83 -0.79
C THR A 93 8.64 9.07 -1.66
N VAL A 94 9.20 8.91 -2.86
CA VAL A 94 9.23 9.90 -3.93
C VAL A 94 8.33 9.38 -5.04
N PHE A 95 7.44 10.23 -5.54
CA PHE A 95 6.63 9.92 -6.70
C PHE A 95 6.69 11.07 -7.69
N VAL A 96 6.80 10.75 -8.97
CA VAL A 96 6.52 11.69 -10.04
C VAL A 96 5.02 11.58 -10.34
N ALA A 97 4.34 12.72 -10.32
CA ALA A 97 2.92 12.83 -10.60
C ALA A 97 2.65 14.15 -11.33
N GLU A 98 1.55 14.24 -12.05
CA GLU A 98 1.06 15.51 -12.57
C GLU A 98 0.18 16.21 -11.52
N THR A 99 0.08 17.53 -11.55
CA THR A 99 -0.69 18.28 -10.53
C THR A 99 -2.17 17.88 -10.48
N HIS A 100 -2.74 17.40 -11.59
CA HIS A 100 -4.13 16.96 -11.68
C HIS A 100 -4.32 15.49 -11.31
N ASP A 101 -3.24 14.77 -11.00
CA ASP A 101 -3.31 13.38 -10.57
C ASP A 101 -3.98 13.27 -9.21
N THR A 102 -4.69 12.17 -9.04
CA THR A 102 -5.32 11.82 -7.78
C THR A 102 -4.36 10.96 -6.96
N LEU A 103 -4.15 11.32 -5.71
CA LEU A 103 -3.36 10.59 -4.73
C LEU A 103 -4.29 9.80 -3.82
N LEU A 104 -4.14 8.47 -3.82
CA LEU A 104 -4.76 7.59 -2.86
C LEU A 104 -3.78 7.33 -1.70
N LEU A 105 -4.16 7.76 -0.49
CA LEU A 105 -3.34 7.61 0.71
C LEU A 105 -3.94 6.54 1.62
N PHE A 106 -3.25 5.42 1.74
CA PHE A 106 -3.69 4.27 2.55
C PHE A 106 -3.04 4.32 3.92
N THR A 107 -3.79 3.95 4.95
CA THR A 107 -3.35 4.03 6.34
C THR A 107 -3.06 2.66 6.94
N SER A 108 -2.28 2.63 8.01
CA SER A 108 -1.97 1.43 8.79
C SER A 108 -3.21 0.74 9.35
N GLN A 109 -4.31 1.49 9.54
CA GLN A 109 -5.61 1.01 9.99
C GLN A 109 -6.55 0.57 8.85
N GLY A 110 -6.07 0.54 7.61
CA GLY A 110 -6.83 0.02 6.47
C GLY A 110 -7.87 0.98 5.92
N ARG A 111 -7.73 2.29 6.17
CA ARG A 111 -8.53 3.35 5.52
C ARG A 111 -7.78 3.91 4.31
N VAL A 112 -8.52 4.54 3.42
CA VAL A 112 -7.98 5.28 2.28
C VAL A 112 -8.58 6.68 2.22
N PHE A 113 -7.72 7.64 1.94
CA PHE A 113 -8.06 9.03 1.68
C PHE A 113 -7.71 9.38 0.24
N LYS A 114 -8.41 10.37 -0.31
CA LYS A 114 -8.17 10.88 -1.65
C LYS A 114 -7.80 12.35 -1.56
N LYS A 115 -6.71 12.72 -2.23
CA LYS A 115 -6.27 14.11 -2.41
C LYS A 115 -5.80 14.32 -3.83
N ASP A 116 -6.07 15.47 -4.40
CA ASP A 116 -5.44 15.82 -5.67
C ASP A 116 -4.00 16.30 -5.41
N ALA A 117 -3.10 16.06 -6.37
CA ALA A 117 -1.69 16.41 -6.23
C ALA A 117 -1.47 17.91 -5.96
N TYR A 118 -2.28 18.79 -6.57
CA TYR A 118 -2.21 20.23 -6.29
C TYR A 118 -2.61 20.64 -4.86
N GLU A 119 -3.38 19.81 -4.13
CA GLU A 119 -3.71 20.06 -2.72
C GLU A 119 -2.50 19.86 -1.80
N ILE A 120 -1.48 19.13 -2.28
CA ILE A 120 -0.24 18.95 -1.55
C ILE A 120 0.54 20.27 -1.55
N PRO A 121 0.98 20.77 -0.38
CA PRO A 121 1.65 22.06 -0.28
C PRO A 121 2.94 22.05 -1.08
N GLU A 122 3.09 23.06 -1.94
CA GLU A 122 4.33 23.30 -2.64
C GLU A 122 5.38 23.83 -1.66
N ALA A 123 6.58 23.26 -1.68
CA ALA A 123 7.66 23.68 -0.81
C ALA A 123 9.03 23.43 -1.45
N PRO A 124 10.07 24.23 -1.12
CA PRO A 124 11.42 24.01 -1.64
C PRO A 124 11.96 22.61 -1.29
N ARG A 125 12.86 22.09 -2.14
CA ARG A 125 13.52 20.79 -1.93
C ARG A 125 14.17 20.65 -0.55
N THR A 126 14.72 21.74 -0.01
CA THR A 126 15.40 21.79 1.30
C THR A 126 14.46 21.84 2.51
N SER A 127 13.16 22.08 2.31
CA SER A 127 12.18 22.19 3.40
C SER A 127 11.48 20.85 3.68
N PHE A 128 10.98 20.64 4.89
CA PHE A 128 10.28 19.39 5.23
C PHE A 128 8.86 19.30 4.65
N GLY A 129 8.24 20.43 4.28
CA GLY A 129 6.83 20.46 3.87
C GLY A 129 5.90 20.63 5.08
N LYS A 130 4.68 20.07 4.99
CA LYS A 130 3.69 20.11 6.08
C LYS A 130 3.36 18.70 6.57
N PRO A 131 3.02 18.51 7.86
CA PRO A 131 2.54 17.23 8.36
C PRO A 131 1.29 16.75 7.59
N ILE A 132 1.29 15.48 7.15
CA ILE A 132 0.20 14.84 6.41
C ILE A 132 -1.10 14.77 7.23
N VAL A 133 -0.97 14.70 8.55
CA VAL A 133 -2.08 14.78 9.53
C VAL A 133 -2.87 16.10 9.42
N ASN A 134 -2.30 17.16 8.86
CA ASN A 134 -3.02 18.42 8.64
C ASN A 134 -3.90 18.37 7.39
N LEU A 135 -3.64 17.42 6.49
CA LEU A 135 -4.36 17.22 5.23
C LEU A 135 -5.40 16.11 5.35
N LEU A 136 -5.19 15.16 6.28
CA LEU A 136 -6.00 13.97 6.48
C LEU A 136 -6.57 13.89 7.90
N GLU A 137 -7.84 13.50 8.02
CA GLU A 137 -8.52 13.28 9.30
C GLU A 137 -8.15 11.88 9.86
N LEU A 138 -6.90 11.74 10.29
CA LEU A 138 -6.35 10.50 10.85
C LEU A 138 -6.82 10.28 12.30
N ARG A 139 -7.06 9.02 12.65
CA ARG A 139 -7.34 8.58 14.04
C ARG A 139 -6.05 8.57 14.85
N GLU A 140 -6.18 8.52 16.17
CA GLU A 140 -5.02 8.37 17.06
C GLU A 140 -4.24 7.08 16.74
N GLY A 141 -2.92 7.20 16.56
CA GLY A 141 -2.04 6.10 16.18
C GLY A 141 -2.18 5.61 14.73
N GLU A 142 -3.01 6.26 13.91
CA GLU A 142 -3.13 5.98 12.48
C GLU A 142 -2.03 6.72 11.70
N SER A 143 -1.37 6.03 10.79
CA SER A 143 -0.30 6.60 9.95
C SER A 143 -0.51 6.21 8.50
N VAL A 144 0.01 7.02 7.57
CA VAL A 144 -0.04 6.70 6.13
C VAL A 144 1.08 5.70 5.82
N VAL A 145 0.72 4.57 5.20
CA VAL A 145 1.65 3.48 4.85
C VAL A 145 1.92 3.40 3.35
N ALA A 146 1.01 3.89 2.52
CA ALA A 146 1.20 3.93 1.07
C ALA A 146 0.52 5.17 0.46
N LEU A 147 1.15 5.72 -0.56
CA LEU A 147 0.60 6.77 -1.41
C LEU A 147 0.67 6.26 -2.85
N LEU A 148 -0.46 6.25 -3.55
CA LEU A 148 -0.55 5.81 -4.94
C LEU A 148 -1.06 6.98 -5.80
N PRO A 149 -0.20 7.61 -6.63
CA PRO A 149 -0.65 8.56 -7.64
C PRO A 149 -1.32 7.81 -8.79
N ILE A 150 -2.49 8.27 -9.21
CA ILE A 150 -3.24 7.72 -10.35
C ILE A 150 -3.80 8.85 -11.21
N ARG A 151 -3.76 8.64 -12.52
CA ARG A 151 -4.36 9.55 -13.50
C ARG A 151 -5.83 9.25 -13.75
N SER A 152 -6.17 7.96 -13.74
CA SER A 152 -7.50 7.45 -14.03
C SER A 152 -7.80 6.23 -13.17
N PHE A 153 -9.08 6.04 -12.87
CA PHE A 153 -9.58 4.84 -12.18
C PHE A 153 -9.89 3.69 -13.14
N ASP A 154 -9.87 3.96 -14.46
CA ASP A 154 -10.28 3.04 -15.52
C ASP A 154 -9.06 2.40 -16.23
N THR A 155 -7.97 2.15 -15.50
CA THR A 155 -6.76 1.52 -16.04
C THR A 155 -6.87 0.00 -16.19
N GLY A 156 -7.84 -0.62 -15.51
CA GLY A 156 -7.96 -2.07 -15.40
C GLY A 156 -7.01 -2.69 -14.37
N GLU A 157 -6.28 -1.85 -13.63
CA GLU A 157 -5.42 -2.29 -12.53
C GLU A 157 -6.22 -2.52 -11.24
N ASP A 158 -5.68 -3.37 -10.38
CA ASP A 158 -6.21 -3.63 -9.06
C ASP A 158 -5.31 -3.02 -7.98
N VAL A 159 -5.91 -2.64 -6.86
CA VAL A 159 -5.20 -2.29 -5.64
C VAL A 159 -4.97 -3.56 -4.82
N PHE A 160 -3.71 -3.90 -4.60
CA PHE A 160 -3.29 -5.06 -3.80
C PHE A 160 -2.77 -4.64 -2.45
N PHE A 161 -3.24 -5.32 -1.41
CA PHE A 161 -2.96 -5.05 -0.01
C PHE A 161 -2.20 -6.23 0.61
N ALA A 162 -1.27 -5.93 1.51
CA ALA A 162 -0.64 -6.91 2.39
C ALA A 162 -0.66 -6.39 3.84
N THR A 163 -0.95 -7.28 4.79
CA THR A 163 -0.98 -6.98 6.23
C THR A 163 0.15 -7.65 6.99
N GLU A 164 0.46 -7.16 8.20
CA GLU A 164 1.48 -7.74 9.09
C GLU A 164 1.18 -9.22 9.41
N ASN A 165 -0.10 -9.58 9.56
CA ASN A 165 -0.51 -10.95 9.85
C ASN A 165 -0.59 -11.86 8.61
N GLY A 166 -0.06 -11.42 7.47
CA GLY A 166 0.04 -12.25 6.26
C GLY A 166 -1.28 -12.41 5.52
N ILE A 167 -2.23 -11.51 5.74
CA ILE A 167 -3.44 -11.39 4.93
C ILE A 167 -3.12 -10.55 3.70
N VAL A 168 -3.65 -10.97 2.56
CA VAL A 168 -3.60 -10.22 1.32
C VAL A 168 -4.99 -9.99 0.78
N LYS A 169 -5.15 -8.88 0.06
CA LYS A 169 -6.42 -8.55 -0.57
C LYS A 169 -6.20 -7.88 -1.91
N ARG A 170 -7.16 -8.06 -2.80
CA ARG A 170 -7.22 -7.37 -4.08
C ARG A 170 -8.58 -6.73 -4.25
N THR A 171 -8.60 -5.46 -4.64
CA THR A 171 -9.82 -4.68 -4.88
C THR A 171 -9.62 -3.84 -6.12
N ALA A 172 -10.64 -3.78 -6.99
CA ALA A 172 -10.58 -3.00 -8.22
C ALA A 172 -10.26 -1.53 -7.93
N LEU A 173 -9.39 -0.91 -8.73
CA LEU A 173 -9.07 0.50 -8.56
C LEU A 173 -10.32 1.39 -8.64
N ALA A 174 -11.26 1.03 -9.51
CA ALA A 174 -12.54 1.71 -9.70
C ALA A 174 -13.38 1.85 -8.42
N ASP A 175 -13.26 0.93 -7.46
CA ASP A 175 -13.99 0.99 -6.18
C ASP A 175 -13.54 2.17 -5.30
N PHE A 176 -12.39 2.78 -5.60
CA PHE A 176 -11.83 3.94 -4.91
C PHE A 176 -12.13 5.27 -5.60
N ARG A 177 -13.00 5.30 -6.63
CA ARG A 177 -13.39 6.55 -7.32
C ARG A 177 -14.00 7.58 -6.36
N ASN A 178 -14.88 7.09 -5.49
CA ASN A 178 -15.68 7.89 -4.57
C ASN A 178 -15.19 7.74 -3.13
N VAL A 179 -14.14 8.50 -2.78
CA VAL A 179 -13.65 8.63 -1.40
C VAL A 179 -14.16 9.95 -0.81
N ASN A 180 -14.80 9.89 0.34
CA ASN A 180 -15.23 11.09 1.07
C ASN A 180 -14.05 11.76 1.80
N ARG A 181 -14.24 12.98 2.30
CA ARG A 181 -13.19 13.72 3.03
C ARG A 181 -12.71 13.01 4.30
N LYS A 182 -13.61 12.29 4.97
CA LYS A 182 -13.29 11.48 6.15
C LYS A 182 -12.53 10.20 5.79
N GLY A 183 -12.26 9.92 4.52
CA GLY A 183 -11.72 8.62 4.10
C GLY A 183 -12.74 7.49 4.23
N ILE A 184 -12.46 6.39 3.56
CA ILE A 184 -13.32 5.20 3.53
C ILE A 184 -12.51 3.96 3.91
N ILE A 185 -13.18 2.89 4.33
CA ILE A 185 -12.52 1.61 4.58
C ILE A 185 -11.97 1.07 3.25
N ALA A 186 -10.69 0.70 3.25
CA ALA A 186 -9.99 0.07 2.15
C ALA A 186 -9.77 -1.42 2.39
N ILE A 187 -9.61 -1.85 3.64
CA ILE A 187 -9.56 -3.26 4.09
C ILE A 187 -10.08 -3.35 5.53
N LYS A 188 -10.82 -4.41 5.86
CA LYS A 188 -11.31 -4.65 7.22
C LYS A 188 -10.37 -5.60 7.95
N PHE A 189 -9.97 -5.26 9.18
CA PHE A 189 -9.25 -6.20 10.04
C PHE A 189 -10.22 -7.00 10.90
N LYS A 190 -9.84 -8.24 11.26
CA LYS A 190 -10.70 -9.17 11.99
C LYS A 190 -11.11 -8.65 13.38
N ASP A 191 -10.29 -7.79 13.98
CA ASP A 191 -10.44 -7.30 15.36
C ASP A 191 -10.72 -5.79 15.46
N MET A 192 -11.13 -5.15 14.36
CA MET A 192 -11.46 -3.72 14.41
C MET A 192 -12.73 -3.53 15.26
N PRO A 193 -12.72 -2.73 16.35
CA PRO A 193 -13.95 -2.40 17.06
C PRO A 193 -14.89 -1.78 16.04
N GLY A 194 -16.10 -2.33 15.95
CA GLY A 194 -17.10 -1.86 14.99
C GLY A 194 -17.28 -0.36 15.11
N ASP A 195 -16.92 0.38 14.07
CA ASP A 195 -17.28 1.78 13.95
C ASP A 195 -18.80 1.83 14.08
N ALA A 196 -19.30 2.44 15.16
CA ALA A 196 -20.72 2.51 15.51
C ALA A 196 -21.57 3.27 14.47
N ASP A 197 -20.96 3.75 13.39
CA ASP A 197 -21.58 4.56 12.33
C ASP A 197 -21.80 3.78 11.02
N ASP A 198 -21.40 2.50 10.91
CA ASP A 198 -21.46 1.73 9.65
C ASP A 198 -22.26 0.40 9.75
N GLU A 199 -23.23 0.28 10.67
CA GLU A 199 -24.23 -0.81 10.70
C GLU A 199 -25.30 -0.68 9.59
N ALA A 200 -24.90 -0.50 8.34
CA ALA A 200 -25.83 -0.49 7.22
C ALA A 200 -25.22 -0.99 5.91
N ALA A 201 -24.53 -2.13 5.91
CA ALA A 201 -24.38 -2.91 4.68
C ALA A 201 -24.01 -4.36 4.95
N ASP A 202 -24.88 -5.25 4.46
CA ASP A 202 -24.62 -6.66 4.13
C ASP A 202 -24.77 -7.71 5.24
N ALA A 203 -26.03 -7.98 5.58
CA ALA A 203 -26.45 -9.30 6.06
C ALA A 203 -26.47 -10.28 4.87
N GLY A 204 -25.29 -10.77 4.49
CA GLY A 204 -25.13 -11.92 3.61
C GLY A 204 -24.94 -13.18 4.46
N THR A 205 -25.97 -14.02 4.53
CA THR A 205 -25.91 -15.39 5.08
C THR A 205 -24.73 -16.15 4.48
N VAL A 206 -23.77 -16.54 5.33
CA VAL A 206 -22.78 -17.57 5.01
C VAL A 206 -23.08 -18.76 5.90
N ASP A 207 -23.39 -19.87 5.24
CA ASP A 207 -23.57 -21.18 5.84
C ASP A 207 -22.38 -21.54 6.74
N THR A 208 -22.67 -21.76 8.01
CA THR A 208 -21.74 -22.29 9.00
C THR A 208 -21.66 -23.80 8.85
N ASP A 209 -20.63 -24.29 8.17
CA ASP A 209 -20.09 -25.61 8.47
C ASP A 209 -19.03 -25.43 9.56
N ALA A 210 -19.45 -25.77 10.78
CA ALA A 210 -18.62 -25.85 11.97
C ALA A 210 -17.77 -27.12 11.92
N ASP A 211 -16.45 -26.96 12.06
CA ASP A 211 -15.59 -27.84 12.88
C ASP A 211 -14.12 -27.40 12.73
N THR A 212 -13.69 -26.45 13.55
CA THR A 212 -12.35 -26.46 14.16
C THR A 212 -12.39 -25.56 15.39
N GLN A 213 -12.55 -26.17 16.57
CA GLN A 213 -12.22 -25.52 17.84
C GLN A 213 -10.70 -25.42 17.92
N ASP A 214 -10.17 -24.21 17.83
CA ASP A 214 -8.84 -23.88 18.36
C ASP A 214 -9.04 -22.71 19.32
N GLU A 215 -9.27 -23.04 20.58
CA GLU A 215 -9.25 -22.11 21.71
C GLU A 215 -7.79 -21.84 22.09
N SER A 216 -7.25 -20.72 21.59
CA SER A 216 -6.15 -20.00 22.23
C SER A 216 -6.21 -18.54 21.80
N ASP A 217 -7.20 -17.82 22.33
CA ASP A 217 -7.25 -16.36 22.26
C ASP A 217 -6.18 -15.77 23.20
N GLU A 218 -4.91 -15.97 22.84
CA GLU A 218 -3.79 -15.16 23.32
C GLU A 218 -3.89 -13.78 22.66
N GLN A 219 -4.45 -12.80 23.39
CA GLN A 219 -4.30 -11.35 23.20
C GLN A 219 -3.78 -10.94 21.81
N THR A 220 -4.60 -11.12 20.77
CA THR A 220 -4.17 -10.96 19.38
C THR A 220 -3.81 -9.50 19.12
N ALA A 221 -2.56 -9.24 18.75
CA ALA A 221 -2.13 -7.93 18.32
C ALA A 221 -2.99 -7.47 17.12
N SER A 222 -3.55 -6.27 17.21
CA SER A 222 -4.34 -5.65 16.14
C SER A 222 -3.55 -5.65 14.83
N ASP A 223 -4.09 -6.30 13.79
CA ASP A 223 -3.47 -6.36 12.46
C ASP A 223 -3.28 -4.97 11.86
N ARG A 224 -2.25 -4.81 11.03
CA ARG A 224 -1.89 -3.54 10.40
C ARG A 224 -1.59 -3.73 8.92
N LEU A 225 -1.96 -2.74 8.13
CA LEU A 225 -1.59 -2.68 6.72
C LEU A 225 -0.11 -2.33 6.61
N ILE A 226 0.69 -3.14 5.93
CA ILE A 226 2.12 -2.86 5.72
C ILE A 226 2.35 -2.07 4.44
N GLN A 227 1.64 -2.41 3.36
CA GLN A 227 1.94 -1.91 2.03
C GLN A 227 0.76 -2.11 1.10
N VAL A 228 0.67 -1.21 0.11
CA VAL A 228 -0.30 -1.25 -0.98
C VAL A 228 0.42 -0.95 -2.29
N ARG A 229 0.08 -1.68 -3.36
CA ARG A 229 0.57 -1.42 -4.72
C ARG A 229 -0.56 -1.59 -5.73
N LEU A 230 -0.45 -0.92 -6.86
CA LEU A 230 -1.20 -1.27 -8.06
C LEU A 230 -0.60 -2.53 -8.66
N VAL A 231 -1.46 -3.47 -9.08
CA VAL A 231 -1.04 -4.71 -9.71
C VAL A 231 -1.93 -5.01 -10.91
N ASN A 232 -1.37 -5.78 -11.84
CA ASN A 232 -2.10 -6.43 -12.92
C ASN A 232 -2.38 -7.89 -12.56
N GLU A 233 -3.35 -8.51 -13.25
CA GLU A 233 -3.75 -9.91 -12.99
C GLU A 233 -2.59 -10.90 -13.17
N ASN A 234 -1.67 -10.63 -14.11
CA ASN A 234 -0.55 -11.50 -14.46
C ASN A 234 0.68 -11.33 -13.56
N ASP A 235 0.66 -10.35 -12.66
CA ASP A 235 1.81 -10.08 -11.80
C ASP A 235 2.02 -11.24 -10.84
N HIS A 236 3.28 -11.46 -10.48
CA HIS A 236 3.63 -12.26 -9.32
C HIS A 236 4.00 -11.35 -8.18
N ILE A 237 3.65 -11.78 -6.97
CA ILE A 237 4.00 -11.05 -5.76
C ILE A 237 4.89 -11.91 -4.88
N LEU A 238 5.75 -11.25 -4.11
CA LEU A 238 6.60 -11.87 -3.11
C LEU A 238 6.32 -11.19 -1.76
N LEU A 239 5.92 -11.98 -0.76
CA LEU A 239 5.88 -11.53 0.63
C LEU A 239 7.13 -12.01 1.35
N VAL A 240 7.72 -11.17 2.19
CA VAL A 240 8.88 -11.53 3.04
C VAL A 240 8.52 -11.31 4.51
N THR A 241 8.89 -12.25 5.38
CA THR A 241 8.60 -12.20 6.82
C THR A 241 9.82 -11.80 7.64
N ALA A 242 9.56 -11.38 8.88
CA ALA A 242 10.58 -11.03 9.86
C ALA A 242 11.50 -12.22 10.19
N ASP A 243 10.99 -13.45 10.16
CA ASP A 243 11.79 -14.66 10.39
C ASP A 243 12.51 -15.16 9.12
N GLY A 244 12.54 -14.35 8.05
CA GLY A 244 13.31 -14.63 6.85
C GLY A 244 12.67 -15.68 5.94
N LYS A 245 11.35 -15.87 6.03
CA LYS A 245 10.58 -16.63 5.03
C LYS A 245 10.14 -15.71 3.90
N ALA A 246 9.93 -16.29 2.72
CA ALA A 246 9.23 -15.61 1.64
C ALA A 246 8.34 -16.57 0.87
N ILE A 247 7.23 -16.05 0.35
CA ILE A 247 6.35 -16.80 -0.53
C ILE A 247 6.10 -15.98 -1.80
N ARG A 248 6.32 -16.61 -2.95
CA ARG A 248 5.97 -16.05 -4.26
C ARG A 248 4.70 -16.71 -4.75
N PHE A 249 3.73 -15.94 -5.24
CA PHE A 249 2.55 -16.49 -5.91
C PHE A 249 2.00 -15.49 -6.93
N PRO A 250 1.31 -15.95 -7.99
CA PRO A 250 0.64 -15.05 -8.93
C PRO A 250 -0.49 -14.29 -8.22
N VAL A 251 -0.70 -13.01 -8.57
CA VAL A 251 -1.85 -12.22 -8.12
C VAL A 251 -3.14 -12.96 -8.47
N SER A 252 -3.25 -13.36 -9.73
CA SER A 252 -4.36 -14.12 -10.25
C SER A 252 -3.92 -15.06 -11.36
N PHE A 253 -4.69 -16.13 -11.54
CA PHE A 253 -4.66 -16.93 -12.77
C PHE A 253 -6.03 -17.56 -12.99
N LYS A 254 -6.40 -17.76 -14.26
CA LYS A 254 -7.63 -18.46 -14.62
C LYS A 254 -7.38 -19.96 -14.61
N ARG A 255 -8.24 -20.69 -13.92
CA ARG A 255 -8.30 -22.16 -13.95
C ARG A 255 -9.60 -22.58 -14.61
N THR A 256 -9.51 -23.45 -15.61
CA THR A 256 -10.68 -24.10 -16.19
C THR A 256 -11.00 -25.35 -15.38
N ASP A 257 -12.18 -25.38 -14.76
CA ASP A 257 -12.67 -26.54 -14.03
C ASP A 257 -13.15 -27.64 -15.01
N ALA A 258 -13.39 -28.85 -14.51
CA ALA A 258 -13.75 -30.02 -15.32
C ALA A 258 -15.08 -29.86 -16.09
N ASP A 259 -15.94 -28.94 -15.65
CA ASP A 259 -17.21 -28.56 -16.28
C ASP A 259 -17.04 -27.49 -17.39
N GLY A 260 -15.82 -27.01 -17.63
CA GLY A 260 -15.51 -25.95 -18.58
C GLY A 260 -15.66 -24.53 -18.02
N THR A 261 -16.00 -24.37 -16.74
CA THR A 261 -16.12 -23.05 -16.10
C THR A 261 -14.73 -22.47 -15.83
N GLU A 262 -14.47 -21.24 -16.28
CA GLU A 262 -13.27 -20.51 -15.88
C GLU A 262 -13.47 -19.85 -14.51
N ARG A 263 -12.58 -20.16 -13.56
CA ARG A 263 -12.55 -19.52 -12.25
C ARG A 263 -11.23 -18.81 -12.02
N GLU A 264 -11.35 -17.61 -11.48
CA GLU A 264 -10.20 -16.88 -11.01
C GLU A 264 -9.64 -17.50 -9.73
N THR A 265 -8.34 -17.79 -9.74
CA THR A 265 -7.65 -18.53 -8.69
C THR A 265 -6.45 -17.72 -8.19
N SER A 266 -5.99 -18.00 -6.96
CA SER A 266 -5.07 -17.19 -6.13
C SER A 266 -5.80 -16.14 -5.28
N VAL A 267 -5.85 -14.86 -5.69
CA VAL A 267 -6.50 -13.80 -4.92
C VAL A 267 -7.62 -13.16 -5.75
N ARG A 268 -8.86 -13.60 -5.53
CA ARG A 268 -10.03 -13.03 -6.21
C ARG A 268 -10.19 -11.54 -5.90
N CYS A 269 -10.81 -10.81 -6.81
CA CYS A 269 -11.18 -9.42 -6.56
C CYS A 269 -12.31 -9.40 -5.51
N MET A 270 -12.19 -8.50 -4.54
CA MET A 270 -13.11 -8.37 -3.41
C MET A 270 -13.45 -6.90 -3.18
N GLY A 271 -14.66 -6.66 -2.67
CA GLY A 271 -15.05 -5.32 -2.25
C GLY A 271 -14.21 -4.76 -1.11
N ARG A 272 -14.23 -3.43 -0.98
CA ARG A 272 -13.41 -2.67 -0.02
C ARG A 272 -13.59 -3.09 1.45
N ALA A 273 -14.82 -3.34 1.90
CA ALA A 273 -15.11 -3.68 3.29
C ALA A 273 -14.82 -5.15 3.68
N SER A 274 -14.18 -5.91 2.80
CA SER A 274 -13.80 -7.31 3.08
C SER A 274 -12.42 -7.43 3.73
N ALA A 275 -12.21 -8.54 4.44
CA ALA A 275 -11.00 -8.80 5.21
C ALA A 275 -9.82 -9.32 4.39
N GLY A 276 -10.06 -9.87 3.21
CA GLY A 276 -9.04 -10.51 2.37
C GLY A 276 -8.87 -12.00 2.65
N VAL A 277 -7.77 -12.57 2.17
CA VAL A 277 -7.45 -14.00 2.25
C VAL A 277 -6.01 -14.20 2.69
N ARG A 278 -5.67 -15.35 3.26
CA ARG A 278 -4.30 -15.64 3.70
C ARG A 278 -3.32 -15.68 2.52
N GLY A 279 -2.31 -14.83 2.53
CA GLY A 279 -1.21 -14.78 1.57
C GLY A 279 -0.03 -15.68 1.96
N ILE A 280 0.35 -15.67 3.23
CA ILE A 280 1.38 -16.54 3.81
C ILE A 280 0.90 -17.12 5.15
N ARG A 281 1.27 -18.36 5.46
CA ARG A 281 1.09 -18.93 6.79
C ARG A 281 2.32 -18.57 7.63
N LEU A 282 2.11 -17.73 8.63
CA LEU A 282 3.15 -17.29 9.57
C LEU A 282 3.35 -18.33 10.68
N ALA A 283 4.58 -18.40 11.19
CA ALA A 283 4.87 -19.07 12.45
C ALA A 283 4.42 -18.18 13.63
N PRO A 284 4.21 -18.74 14.83
CA PRO A 284 3.89 -17.92 16.01
C PRO A 284 4.94 -16.82 16.24
N GLY A 285 4.50 -15.56 16.33
CA GLY A 285 5.36 -14.40 16.51
C GLY A 285 6.05 -13.87 15.23
N ASP A 286 5.89 -14.54 14.09
CA ASP A 286 6.34 -14.05 12.79
C ASP A 286 5.36 -13.03 12.21
N VAL A 287 5.86 -12.09 11.42
CA VAL A 287 5.08 -11.03 10.77
C VAL A 287 5.61 -10.76 9.37
N VAL A 288 4.75 -10.32 8.46
CA VAL A 288 5.19 -9.86 7.14
C VAL A 288 5.86 -8.49 7.27
N ARG A 289 7.00 -8.33 6.59
CA ARG A 289 7.82 -7.11 6.56
C ARG A 289 7.78 -6.40 5.22
N SER A 290 7.58 -7.13 4.12
CA SER A 290 7.49 -6.50 2.80
C SER A 290 6.56 -7.25 1.86
N PHE A 291 6.13 -6.51 0.85
CA PHE A 291 5.38 -6.97 -0.30
C PHE A 291 5.96 -6.32 -1.56
N ASP A 292 6.49 -7.12 -2.47
CA ASP A 292 7.09 -6.66 -3.71
C ASP A 292 6.46 -7.35 -4.92
N ILE A 293 6.29 -6.61 -6.01
CA ILE A 293 5.92 -7.16 -7.32
C ILE A 293 7.19 -7.75 -7.93
N VAL A 294 7.11 -8.98 -8.41
CA VAL A 294 8.26 -9.67 -8.97
C VAL A 294 8.57 -9.16 -10.37
N ASN A 295 9.79 -8.68 -10.56
CA ASN A 295 10.31 -8.18 -11.84
C ASN A 295 11.70 -8.78 -12.10
N ASP A 296 11.93 -9.31 -13.31
CA ASP A 296 13.20 -9.94 -13.70
C ASP A 296 14.34 -8.92 -13.94
N GLN A 297 14.04 -7.61 -13.94
CA GLN A 297 15.04 -6.54 -14.01
C GLN A 297 15.51 -6.05 -12.62
N GLU A 298 14.93 -6.60 -11.55
CA GLU A 298 15.20 -6.20 -10.19
C GLU A 298 15.69 -7.39 -9.37
N THR A 299 16.32 -7.09 -8.24
CA THR A 299 16.72 -8.10 -7.25
C THR A 299 16.06 -7.77 -5.92
N LEU A 300 15.87 -8.77 -5.06
CA LEU A 300 15.36 -8.55 -3.71
C LEU A 300 16.52 -8.26 -2.76
N LEU A 301 16.63 -7.01 -2.29
CA LEU A 301 17.48 -6.65 -1.17
C LEU A 301 16.77 -7.04 0.14
N ILE A 302 17.41 -7.82 0.99
CA ILE A 302 16.96 -8.11 2.36
C ILE A 302 17.97 -7.54 3.33
N ALA A 303 17.51 -6.81 4.35
CA ALA A 303 18.31 -6.28 5.45
C ALA A 303 17.75 -6.72 6.81
N THR A 304 18.66 -7.01 7.75
CA THR A 304 18.34 -7.54 9.08
C THR A 304 18.76 -6.59 10.21
N GLU A 305 18.22 -6.80 11.40
CA GLU A 305 18.38 -5.94 12.59
C GLU A 305 19.84 -5.65 12.93
N ASN A 306 20.75 -6.61 12.78
CA ASN A 306 22.17 -6.43 13.13
C ASN A 306 23.02 -5.91 11.96
N GLY A 307 22.40 -5.36 10.92
CA GLY A 307 23.10 -4.70 9.81
C GLY A 307 23.66 -5.68 8.77
N TYR A 308 23.09 -6.89 8.69
CA TYR A 308 23.43 -7.87 7.65
C TYR A 308 22.37 -7.89 6.55
N GLY A 309 22.73 -8.41 5.39
CA GLY A 309 21.81 -8.49 4.27
C GLY A 309 22.45 -8.99 2.98
N LYS A 310 21.66 -9.06 1.93
CA LYS A 310 22.07 -9.52 0.61
C LYS A 310 21.04 -9.15 -0.45
N ARG A 311 21.45 -9.17 -1.71
CA ARG A 311 20.55 -9.23 -2.86
C ARG A 311 20.33 -10.68 -3.27
N THR A 312 19.14 -10.99 -3.76
CA THR A 312 18.81 -12.30 -4.34
C THR A 312 17.92 -12.10 -5.55
N GLU A 313 18.22 -12.79 -6.64
CA GLU A 313 17.39 -12.80 -7.85
C GLU A 313 15.98 -13.27 -7.55
N PHE A 314 14.96 -12.67 -8.18
CA PHE A 314 13.58 -13.15 -8.00
C PHE A 314 13.36 -14.56 -8.56
N SER A 315 14.19 -14.99 -9.52
CA SER A 315 14.17 -16.34 -10.09
C SER A 315 14.53 -17.44 -9.08
N ASP A 316 15.27 -17.11 -8.01
CA ASP A 316 15.55 -18.03 -6.90
C ASP A 316 14.31 -18.36 -6.06
N PHE A 317 13.25 -17.55 -6.19
CA PHE A 317 11.97 -17.74 -5.51
C PHE A 317 10.97 -18.36 -6.48
N SER A 318 10.86 -19.69 -6.46
CA SER A 318 9.85 -20.40 -7.24
C SER A 318 8.43 -20.07 -6.76
N ALA A 319 7.50 -19.91 -7.69
CA ALA A 319 6.09 -19.67 -7.37
C ALA A 319 5.47 -20.85 -6.62
N GLN A 320 4.62 -20.55 -5.64
CA GLN A 320 3.90 -21.48 -4.78
C GLN A 320 2.40 -21.13 -4.75
N HIS A 321 1.61 -21.97 -4.09
CA HIS A 321 0.23 -21.62 -3.77
C HIS A 321 0.21 -20.65 -2.57
N ARG A 322 -0.60 -19.59 -2.64
CA ARG A 322 -0.77 -18.67 -1.49
C ARG A 322 -1.21 -19.43 -0.24
N GLY A 323 -0.88 -18.88 0.93
CA GLY A 323 -1.18 -19.48 2.23
C GLY A 323 -0.26 -20.64 2.61
N GLY A 324 0.74 -20.96 1.80
CA GLY A 324 1.87 -21.80 2.18
C GLY A 324 2.77 -21.13 3.23
N GLY A 325 3.69 -21.90 3.83
CA GLY A 325 4.68 -21.36 4.79
C GLY A 325 5.89 -20.68 4.15
N GLY A 326 5.93 -20.63 2.82
CA GLY A 326 7.04 -20.05 2.06
C GLY A 326 8.33 -20.86 2.11
N VAL A 327 9.38 -20.29 1.52
CA VAL A 327 10.77 -20.78 1.50
C VAL A 327 11.67 -19.85 2.29
N ILE A 328 12.86 -20.33 2.65
CA ILE A 328 13.89 -19.48 3.25
C ILE A 328 14.31 -18.42 2.23
N ALA A 329 14.16 -17.16 2.61
CA ALA A 329 14.58 -15.97 1.88
C ALA A 329 15.95 -15.47 2.35
N ILE A 330 16.26 -15.60 3.63
CA ILE A 330 17.59 -15.39 4.22
C ILE A 330 17.80 -16.40 5.35
N LYS A 331 18.97 -17.03 5.39
CA LYS A 331 19.30 -17.94 6.49
C LYS A 331 19.88 -17.15 7.66
N GLY A 332 19.71 -17.67 8.87
CA GLY A 332 20.39 -17.12 10.04
C GLY A 332 19.71 -15.88 10.58
N VAL A 333 18.37 -15.86 10.59
CA VAL A 333 17.63 -15.08 11.60
C VAL A 333 17.93 -15.73 12.96
N ASP A 334 19.08 -15.35 13.50
CA ASP A 334 19.72 -15.84 14.72
C ASP A 334 20.38 -14.66 15.44
N GLU A 335 21.12 -14.92 16.51
CA GLU A 335 21.82 -13.88 17.28
C GLU A 335 22.78 -13.03 16.42
N ARG A 336 23.31 -13.57 15.30
CA ARG A 336 24.21 -12.82 14.42
C ARG A 336 23.44 -11.80 13.61
N ASN A 337 22.41 -12.21 12.87
CA ASN A 337 21.74 -11.28 11.95
C ASN A 337 20.57 -10.52 12.58
N GLY A 338 19.92 -11.09 13.59
CA GLY A 338 18.60 -10.68 14.03
C GLY A 338 17.52 -10.91 12.97
N ARG A 339 16.32 -10.39 13.21
CA ARG A 339 15.17 -10.53 12.30
C ARG A 339 15.33 -9.66 11.06
N VAL A 340 14.57 -9.97 10.02
CA VAL A 340 14.43 -9.10 8.85
C VAL A 340 13.71 -7.82 9.25
N VAL A 341 14.31 -6.69 8.88
CA VAL A 341 13.76 -5.34 9.13
C VAL A 341 13.09 -4.81 7.87
N ALA A 342 13.72 -5.04 6.71
CA ALA A 342 13.24 -4.54 5.45
C ALA A 342 13.61 -5.50 4.32
N ALA A 343 12.74 -5.56 3.32
CA ALA A 343 13.05 -6.15 2.04
C ALA A 343 12.41 -5.31 0.93
N HIS A 344 13.16 -5.10 -0.15
CA HIS A 344 12.74 -4.24 -1.26
C HIS A 344 13.22 -4.82 -2.59
N ALA A 345 12.36 -4.77 -3.60
CA ALA A 345 12.81 -4.83 -4.99
C ALA A 345 13.73 -3.63 -5.28
N VAL A 346 14.90 -3.89 -5.85
CA VAL A 346 15.91 -2.87 -6.14
C VAL A 346 16.57 -3.10 -7.49
N ARG A 347 16.87 -1.99 -8.17
CA ARG A 347 17.72 -1.93 -9.37
C ARG A 347 19.17 -1.63 -9.00
N GLU A 348 20.08 -1.94 -9.91
CA GLU A 348 21.53 -1.80 -9.65
C GLU A 348 22.01 -0.35 -9.56
N ASP A 349 21.31 0.58 -10.21
CA ASP A 349 21.58 2.01 -10.24
C ASP A 349 21.08 2.76 -8.98
N GLN A 350 20.29 2.10 -8.15
CA GLN A 350 19.74 2.69 -6.94
C GLN A 350 20.72 2.65 -5.76
N SER A 351 20.41 3.44 -4.74
CA SER A 351 21.04 3.36 -3.42
C SER A 351 20.04 2.93 -2.37
N PHE A 352 20.51 2.36 -1.27
CA PHE A 352 19.69 2.18 -0.07
C PHE A 352 20.18 3.10 1.04
N ILE A 353 19.24 3.54 1.88
CA ILE A 353 19.49 4.34 3.08
C ILE A 353 19.09 3.49 4.27
N ALA A 354 20.04 3.23 5.15
CA ALA A 354 19.88 2.44 6.37
C ALA A 354 19.90 3.35 7.59
N ILE A 355 18.89 3.22 8.46
CA ILE A 355 18.73 4.02 9.68
C ILE A 355 18.81 3.10 10.90
N ALA A 356 19.72 3.40 11.82
CA ALA A 356 19.89 2.67 13.07
C ALA A 356 19.12 3.31 14.23
N SER A 357 18.91 2.54 15.31
CA SER A 357 18.16 2.94 16.51
C SER A 357 18.79 4.10 17.27
N ASN A 358 20.09 4.29 17.14
CA ASN A 358 20.83 5.43 17.71
C ASN A 358 20.85 6.66 16.79
N GLY A 359 20.11 6.66 15.69
CA GLY A 359 20.06 7.75 14.71
C GLY A 359 21.22 7.75 13.71
N MET A 360 22.15 6.78 13.75
CA MET A 360 23.17 6.64 12.71
C MET A 360 22.51 6.33 11.37
N MET A 361 23.01 6.99 10.33
CA MET A 361 22.53 6.79 8.97
C MET A 361 23.66 6.44 8.02
N VAL A 362 23.37 5.54 7.09
CA VAL A 362 24.28 5.16 6.00
C VAL A 362 23.51 5.08 4.69
N ARG A 363 23.95 5.85 3.69
CA ARG A 363 23.56 5.65 2.28
C ARG A 363 24.64 4.82 1.59
N SER A 364 24.25 3.76 0.90
CA SER A 364 25.17 2.89 0.17
C SER A 364 24.56 2.47 -1.18
N PRO A 365 25.39 2.34 -2.24
CA PRO A 365 24.93 1.84 -3.52
C PRO A 365 24.40 0.40 -3.43
N VAL A 366 23.32 0.10 -4.16
CA VAL A 366 22.75 -1.25 -4.21
C VAL A 366 23.71 -2.23 -4.89
N ASN A 367 24.44 -1.79 -5.93
CA ASN A 367 25.37 -2.62 -6.68
C ASN A 367 26.56 -3.15 -5.85
N GLU A 368 26.92 -2.50 -4.73
CA GLU A 368 27.95 -2.98 -3.79
C GLU A 368 27.47 -4.18 -2.97
N VAL A 369 26.15 -4.36 -2.84
CA VAL A 369 25.57 -5.50 -2.12
C VAL A 369 25.62 -6.73 -2.99
N ARG A 370 26.26 -7.79 -2.49
CA ARG A 370 26.40 -9.05 -3.23
C ARG A 370 25.05 -9.70 -3.51
N ILE A 371 24.89 -10.15 -4.76
CA ILE A 371 23.85 -11.08 -5.16
C ILE A 371 24.27 -12.48 -4.71
N ILE A 372 23.48 -13.09 -3.83
CA ILE A 372 23.74 -14.41 -3.25
C ILE A 372 22.42 -15.15 -3.14
N GLY A 373 22.45 -16.47 -3.33
CA GLY A 373 21.26 -17.30 -3.28
C GLY A 373 20.49 -17.22 -1.95
N ARG A 374 19.19 -17.52 -2.01
CA ARG A 374 18.23 -17.34 -0.91
C ARG A 374 18.65 -17.93 0.44
N ALA A 375 19.29 -19.11 0.46
CA ALA A 375 19.62 -19.84 1.68
C ALA A 375 20.95 -19.40 2.34
N ALA A 376 21.54 -18.29 1.89
CA ALA A 376 22.75 -17.71 2.49
C ALA A 376 22.43 -16.79 3.67
N LYS A 377 23.42 -16.58 4.57
CA LYS A 377 23.31 -15.67 5.71
C LYS A 377 23.52 -14.19 5.37
N GLY A 378 23.88 -13.86 4.14
CA GLY A 378 24.22 -12.50 3.73
C GLY A 378 25.56 -11.99 4.28
N VAL A 379 25.89 -10.79 3.86
CA VAL A 379 27.11 -10.03 4.21
C VAL A 379 26.74 -8.83 5.07
N ARG A 380 27.75 -8.17 5.64
CA ARG A 380 27.51 -6.96 6.42
C ARG A 380 27.17 -5.82 5.46
N LEU A 381 26.01 -5.20 5.64
CA LEU A 381 25.60 -4.00 4.91
C LEU A 381 26.10 -2.75 5.61
N VAL A 382 25.97 -2.72 6.94
CA VAL A 382 26.30 -1.55 7.77
C VAL A 382 27.10 -1.97 9.00
N ASN A 383 28.13 -1.19 9.33
CA ASN A 383 28.84 -1.31 10.60
C ASN A 383 28.08 -0.56 11.69
N LEU A 384 27.19 -1.27 12.40
CA LEU A 384 26.47 -0.72 13.55
C LEU A 384 27.41 -0.56 14.76
N ALA A 385 27.13 0.46 15.58
CA ALA A 385 27.74 0.62 16.89
C ALA A 385 27.29 -0.51 17.84
N GLU A 386 28.00 -0.67 18.95
CA GLU A 386 27.62 -1.63 20.01
C GLU A 386 26.19 -1.32 20.49
N ASP A 387 25.37 -2.36 20.62
CA ASP A 387 23.94 -2.32 20.98
C ASP A 387 22.98 -1.58 20.01
N ALA A 388 23.49 -1.02 18.90
CA ALA A 388 22.64 -0.41 17.88
C ALA A 388 22.06 -1.46 16.94
N THR A 389 20.79 -1.29 16.59
CA THR A 389 20.07 -2.13 15.61
C THR A 389 19.60 -1.28 14.45
N LEU A 390 19.45 -1.91 13.29
CA LEU A 390 18.82 -1.32 12.12
C LEU A 390 17.31 -1.25 12.34
N VAL A 391 16.73 -0.07 12.14
CA VAL A 391 15.29 0.20 12.34
C VAL A 391 14.56 0.29 11.02
N SER A 392 15.19 0.84 9.98
CA SER A 392 14.61 0.91 8.65
C SER A 392 15.67 0.89 7.56
N VAL A 393 15.23 0.43 6.38
CA VAL A 393 15.93 0.63 5.12
C VAL A 393 14.94 1.24 4.15
N SER A 394 15.39 2.18 3.33
CA SER A 394 14.58 2.77 2.25
C SER A 394 15.41 2.84 0.98
N ILE A 395 14.75 2.80 -0.17
CA ILE A 395 15.41 2.86 -1.48
C ILE A 395 15.38 4.31 -1.97
N ALA A 396 16.53 4.76 -2.44
CA ALA A 396 16.71 6.04 -3.08
C ALA A 396 17.06 5.79 -4.55
N ASP A 397 16.30 6.41 -5.45
CA ASP A 397 16.67 6.47 -6.87
C ASP A 397 18.03 7.18 -7.05
N PRO A 398 18.72 6.92 -8.17
CA PRO A 398 19.94 7.64 -8.51
C PRO A 398 19.72 9.15 -8.43
N ASP A 399 20.73 9.89 -7.99
CA ASP A 399 20.68 11.34 -8.05
C ASP A 399 20.72 11.72 -9.55
N ASP A 400 19.77 12.52 -10.03
CA ASP A 400 19.65 12.99 -11.44
C ASP A 400 20.88 13.83 -11.92
N ASP A 401 21.98 13.85 -11.16
CA ASP A 401 23.15 14.69 -11.35
C ASP A 401 24.22 14.04 -12.27
N ASP A 402 24.00 12.81 -12.76
CA ASP A 402 24.98 12.02 -13.52
C ASP A 402 24.79 11.98 -15.06
N GLU A 403 23.99 12.88 -15.65
CA GLU A 403 23.93 13.08 -17.13
C GLU A 403 24.61 14.37 -17.66
#